data_AF-A0A1Q7ZVI5-F1
#
_entry.id   AF-A0A1Q7ZVI5-F1
#
_cell.length_a   1.000
_cell.length_b   1.000
_cell.length_c   1.000
_cell.angle_alpha   90.00
_cell.angle_beta   90.00
_cell.angle_gamma   90.00
#
_symmetry.space_group_name_H-M   'P 1'
#
loop_
_entity.id
_entity.type
_entity.pdbx_description
1 polymer ?
#
loop_
_entity_poly.entity_id
_entity_poly.type
_entity_poly.pdbx_seq_one_letter_code
_entity_poly.pdbx_strand_id
1 'polypeptide(L)'
;MFNQEMPLDVETAYKFLIAQPTVSQGILVAGGASCGVNQSVHLAMKHPEIKALVLLSEITDLDGRNFLRAHPSLPLFLATAEDDTDPGVSDLMKWLSTFSTNAHTKFVRYKTGGHGVEMFAAHPELPATIVDWVTIAVRSPNVATAKDPPNVSPETQFLDSLDQPGAAANAAHLYAAASGKNPNGPVVSELVLNRLGYDHLQDGDKKGAIAILKLNASLYPNSPNVYDSLGDAYLADGQNDLARQNAQKAIELLAHDTTDPEDRRKGIRDSAEQKLKQLSQPR
;
A
#
# COMPACT_ATOMS: atom_id res chain seq x y z
N MET A 1 4.96 8.00 18.69
CA MET A 1 6.32 8.52 18.91
C MET A 1 7.21 8.17 17.72
N PHE A 2 7.55 6.90 17.47
CA PHE A 2 8.39 6.50 16.32
C PHE A 2 7.95 7.07 14.96
N ASN A 3 6.68 6.87 14.55
CA ASN A 3 6.18 7.40 13.28
C ASN A 3 6.07 8.95 13.21
N GLN A 4 6.11 9.65 14.35
CA GLN A 4 5.99 11.12 14.39
C GLN A 4 7.37 11.79 14.22
N GLU A 5 8.44 11.13 14.66
CA GLU A 5 9.81 11.66 14.61
C GLU A 5 10.55 11.23 13.35
N MET A 6 10.18 10.08 12.77
CA MET A 6 10.82 9.53 11.57
C MET A 6 10.92 10.53 10.38
N PRO A 7 9.88 11.34 10.06
CA PRO A 7 10.01 12.35 9.00
C PRO A 7 11.10 13.40 9.30
N LEU A 8 11.30 13.77 10.56
CA LEU A 8 12.33 14.72 10.99
C LEU A 8 13.72 14.08 10.92
N ASP A 9 13.83 12.81 11.30
CA ASP A 9 15.10 12.06 11.21
C ASP A 9 15.57 11.92 9.77
N VAL A 10 14.65 11.56 8.87
CA VAL A 10 14.92 11.40 7.43
C VAL A 10 15.32 12.74 6.79
N GLU A 11 14.64 13.83 7.16
CA GLU A 11 15.01 15.19 6.74
C GLU A 11 16.40 15.61 7.27
N THR A 12 16.71 15.26 8.51
CA THR A 12 18.00 15.57 9.13
C THR A 12 19.14 14.79 8.46
N ALA A 13 18.92 13.50 8.15
CA ALA A 13 19.85 12.68 7.41
C ALA A 13 20.10 13.22 6.00
N TYR A 14 19.05 13.66 5.29
CA TYR A 14 19.17 14.32 4.00
C TYR A 14 20.03 15.59 4.08
N LYS A 15 19.73 16.49 5.03
CA LYS A 15 20.50 17.74 5.24
C LYS A 15 21.96 17.47 5.53
N PHE A 16 22.24 16.47 6.37
CA PHE A 16 23.61 16.06 6.67
C PHE A 16 24.32 15.54 5.41
N LEU A 17 23.65 14.70 4.61
CA LEU A 17 24.22 14.13 3.38
C LEU A 17 24.57 15.22 2.36
N ILE A 18 23.65 16.15 2.06
CA ILE A 18 23.88 17.18 1.04
C ILE A 18 24.89 18.26 1.45
N ALA A 19 25.22 18.35 2.74
CA ALA A 19 26.25 19.24 3.26
C ALA A 19 27.67 18.69 3.07
N GLN A 20 27.83 17.42 2.71
CA GLN A 20 29.15 16.82 2.53
C GLN A 20 29.80 17.29 1.22
N PRO A 21 31.08 17.74 1.24
CA PRO A 21 31.74 18.32 0.07
C PRO A 21 31.95 17.33 -1.09
N THR A 22 31.86 16.03 -0.82
CA THR A 22 32.01 14.96 -1.82
C THR A 22 30.70 14.52 -2.44
N VAL A 23 29.56 15.04 -1.98
CA VAL A 23 28.23 14.64 -2.45
C VAL A 23 27.80 15.54 -3.60
N SER A 24 27.50 14.93 -4.75
CA SER A 24 26.87 15.62 -5.87
C SER A 24 25.35 15.58 -5.70
N GLN A 25 24.75 16.75 -5.54
CA GLN A 25 23.30 16.89 -5.38
C GLN A 25 22.52 16.45 -6.64
N GLY A 26 23.17 16.33 -7.80
CA GLY A 26 22.53 15.93 -9.05
C GLY A 26 22.21 14.44 -9.19
N ILE A 27 22.64 13.59 -8.25
CA ILE A 27 22.58 12.12 -8.35
C ILE A 27 22.08 11.44 -7.06
N LEU A 28 21.23 12.11 -6.28
CA LEU A 28 20.74 11.56 -5.02
C LEU A 28 19.69 10.47 -5.26
N VAL A 29 19.71 9.44 -4.40
CA VAL A 29 18.73 8.35 -4.37
C VAL A 29 18.26 8.18 -2.94
N ALA A 30 16.95 8.00 -2.76
CA ALA A 30 16.37 7.62 -1.47
C ALA A 30 15.92 6.17 -1.53
N GLY A 31 16.04 5.47 -0.40
CA GLY A 31 15.59 4.09 -0.32
C GLY A 31 15.18 3.71 1.08
N GLY A 32 14.18 2.83 1.17
CA GLY A 32 13.58 2.43 2.41
C GLY A 32 12.88 1.08 2.31
N ALA A 33 12.78 0.42 3.46
CA ALA A 33 12.13 -0.86 3.63
C ALA A 33 11.01 -0.74 4.66
N SER A 34 9.91 -1.50 4.49
CA SER A 34 8.75 -1.40 5.39
C SER A 34 8.28 0.06 5.50
N CYS A 35 8.04 0.57 6.70
CA CYS A 35 7.72 1.98 6.97
C CYS A 35 8.66 3.03 6.32
N GLY A 36 9.91 2.65 6.02
CA GLY A 36 10.87 3.50 5.31
C GLY A 36 10.51 3.77 3.84
N VAL A 37 9.65 2.95 3.22
CA VAL A 37 9.13 3.18 1.86
C VAL A 37 8.39 4.51 1.81
N ASN A 38 7.40 4.72 2.70
CA ASN A 38 6.63 5.96 2.73
C ASN A 38 7.54 7.17 2.96
N GLN A 39 8.52 7.04 3.86
CA GLN A 39 9.47 8.13 4.13
C GLN A 39 10.35 8.47 2.93
N SER A 40 10.78 7.46 2.16
CA SER A 40 11.61 7.66 0.97
C SER A 40 10.84 8.40 -0.12
N VAL A 41 9.57 8.03 -0.32
CA VAL A 41 8.67 8.71 -1.26
C VAL A 41 8.42 10.16 -0.81
N HIS A 42 8.10 10.38 0.47
CA HIS A 42 7.88 11.72 1.03
C HIS A 42 9.13 12.60 1.03
N LEU A 43 10.32 12.01 1.17
CA LEU A 43 11.56 12.75 1.00
C LEU A 43 11.72 13.19 -0.46
N ALA A 44 11.45 12.31 -1.43
CA ALA A 44 11.48 12.67 -2.86
C ALA A 44 10.42 13.73 -3.24
N MET A 45 9.26 13.72 -2.58
CA MET A 45 8.24 14.77 -2.74
C MET A 45 8.75 16.15 -2.35
N LYS A 46 9.59 16.23 -1.31
CA LYS A 46 10.13 17.48 -0.76
C LYS A 46 11.40 17.93 -1.46
N HIS A 47 12.18 17.00 -2.00
CA HIS A 47 13.52 17.22 -2.51
C HIS A 47 13.67 16.70 -3.94
N PRO A 48 13.45 17.56 -4.97
CA PRO A 48 13.52 17.16 -6.38
C PRO A 48 14.93 16.73 -6.83
N GLU A 49 15.95 16.91 -6.00
CA GLU A 49 17.31 16.39 -6.18
C GLU A 49 17.35 14.86 -6.14
N ILE A 50 16.35 14.20 -5.51
CA ILE A 50 16.24 12.75 -5.50
C ILE A 50 15.78 12.25 -6.87
N LYS A 51 16.63 11.47 -7.54
CA LYS A 51 16.46 11.04 -8.94
C LYS A 51 16.00 9.60 -9.10
N ALA A 52 15.96 8.82 -8.03
CA ALA A 52 15.50 7.43 -8.05
C ALA A 52 15.04 6.99 -6.67
N LEU A 53 14.21 5.94 -6.62
CA LEU A 53 13.72 5.35 -5.37
C LEU A 53 13.99 3.85 -5.31
N VAL A 54 14.41 3.36 -4.14
CA VAL A 54 14.53 1.93 -3.82
C VAL A 54 13.54 1.58 -2.72
N LEU A 55 12.51 0.79 -3.03
CA LEU A 55 11.38 0.51 -2.15
C LEU A 55 11.30 -1.00 -1.88
N LEU A 56 11.38 -1.41 -0.61
CA LEU A 56 11.40 -2.83 -0.22
C LEU A 56 10.20 -3.16 0.69
N SER A 57 9.33 -4.05 0.24
CA SER A 57 8.22 -4.64 1.02
C SER A 57 7.31 -3.64 1.74
N GLU A 58 6.79 -2.62 1.04
CA GLU A 58 5.68 -1.76 1.52
C GLU A 58 5.19 -0.86 0.35
N ILE A 59 4.04 -0.22 0.53
CA ILE A 59 3.54 0.85 -0.34
C ILE A 59 3.71 2.24 0.32
N THR A 60 3.14 3.28 -0.26
CA THR A 60 3.11 4.65 0.26
C THR A 60 1.64 5.10 0.38
N ASP A 61 1.40 6.13 1.20
CA ASP A 61 0.08 6.75 1.39
C ASP A 61 -0.44 7.42 0.11
N LEU A 62 -1.69 7.93 0.16
CA LEU A 62 -2.36 8.54 -0.99
C LEU A 62 -1.55 9.69 -1.60
N ASP A 63 -0.95 10.54 -0.77
CA ASP A 63 -0.11 11.65 -1.23
C ASP A 63 1.14 11.15 -1.96
N GLY A 64 1.81 10.13 -1.42
CA GLY A 64 2.95 9.48 -2.08
C GLY A 64 2.57 8.81 -3.40
N ARG A 65 1.41 8.14 -3.45
CA ARG A 65 0.90 7.52 -4.69
C ARG A 65 0.60 8.59 -5.75
N ASN A 66 -0.03 9.69 -5.37
CA ASN A 66 -0.30 10.82 -6.24
C ASN A 66 0.98 11.47 -6.76
N PHE A 67 1.99 11.64 -5.91
CA PHE A 67 3.29 12.15 -6.31
C PHE A 67 3.95 11.26 -7.37
N LEU A 68 3.99 9.94 -7.16
CA LEU A 68 4.62 9.02 -8.09
C LEU A 68 3.91 9.01 -9.46
N ARG A 69 2.57 9.03 -9.48
CA ARG A 69 1.80 9.17 -10.73
C ARG A 69 2.06 10.48 -11.47
N ALA A 70 2.27 11.58 -10.73
CA ALA A 70 2.62 12.87 -11.30
C ALA A 70 4.07 12.92 -11.83
N HIS A 71 4.93 11.98 -11.44
CA HIS A 71 6.33 11.89 -11.84
C HIS A 71 6.65 10.54 -12.50
N PRO A 72 5.99 10.18 -13.63
CA PRO A 72 6.12 8.86 -14.22
C PRO A 72 7.52 8.60 -14.81
N SER A 73 8.37 9.61 -14.96
CA SER A 73 9.77 9.45 -15.35
C SER A 73 10.68 9.06 -14.18
N LEU A 74 10.22 9.09 -12.92
CA LEU A 74 11.04 8.72 -11.77
C LEU A 74 11.27 7.19 -11.77
N PRO A 75 12.53 6.71 -11.90
CA PRO A 75 12.81 5.28 -11.88
C PRO A 75 12.65 4.70 -10.47
N LEU A 76 11.98 3.54 -10.40
CA LEU A 76 11.72 2.83 -9.15
C LEU A 76 12.38 1.44 -9.17
N PHE A 77 13.11 1.10 -8.12
CA PHE A 77 13.47 -0.28 -7.81
C PHE A 77 12.55 -0.77 -6.70
N LEU A 78 11.73 -1.77 -6.99
CA LEU A 78 10.78 -2.34 -6.06
C LEU A 78 11.11 -3.82 -5.83
N ALA A 79 11.16 -4.25 -4.58
CA ALA A 79 11.29 -5.67 -4.26
C ALA A 79 10.32 -6.08 -3.14
N THR A 80 9.75 -7.27 -3.29
CA THR A 80 8.83 -7.90 -2.32
C THR A 80 9.07 -9.41 -2.28
N ALA A 81 8.56 -10.08 -1.25
CA ALA A 81 8.53 -11.53 -1.18
C ALA A 81 7.10 -12.07 -1.02
N GLU A 82 6.84 -13.29 -1.50
CA GLU A 82 5.53 -13.95 -1.38
C GLU A 82 5.23 -14.46 0.03
N ASP A 83 6.26 -14.71 0.83
CA ASP A 83 6.16 -15.10 2.24
C ASP A 83 6.15 -13.90 3.20
N ASP A 84 6.12 -12.68 2.65
CA ASP A 84 5.98 -11.46 3.44
C ASP A 84 4.67 -11.50 4.23
N THR A 85 4.79 -11.31 5.54
CA THR A 85 3.64 -11.36 6.45
C THR A 85 2.77 -10.12 6.39
N ASP A 86 3.23 -9.05 5.72
CA ASP A 86 2.44 -7.84 5.50
C ASP A 86 1.33 -8.10 4.46
N PRO A 87 0.04 -8.06 4.87
CA PRO A 87 -1.03 -8.57 4.04
C PRO A 87 -1.22 -7.79 2.72
N GLY A 88 -1.06 -8.49 1.59
CA GLY A 88 -1.30 -7.93 0.26
C GLY A 88 -0.16 -7.08 -0.31
N VAL A 89 0.96 -6.95 0.42
CA VAL A 89 2.07 -6.06 0.04
C VAL A 89 2.64 -6.36 -1.35
N SER A 90 2.75 -7.63 -1.73
CA SER A 90 3.28 -8.02 -3.04
C SER A 90 2.44 -7.50 -4.21
N ASP A 91 1.11 -7.51 -4.07
CA ASP A 91 0.19 -7.06 -5.12
C ASP A 91 0.11 -5.52 -5.13
N LEU A 92 0.15 -4.89 -3.95
CA LEU A 92 0.26 -3.44 -3.82
C LEU A 92 1.55 -2.89 -4.45
N MET A 93 2.69 -3.53 -4.22
CA MET A 93 3.97 -3.12 -4.82
C MET A 93 4.00 -3.37 -6.33
N LYS A 94 3.37 -4.45 -6.79
CA LYS A 94 3.17 -4.67 -8.23
C LYS A 94 2.34 -3.53 -8.83
N TRP A 95 1.27 -3.11 -8.17
CA TRP A 95 0.49 -1.95 -8.58
C TRP A 95 1.32 -0.66 -8.56
N LEU A 96 2.05 -0.38 -7.48
CA LEU A 96 2.94 0.78 -7.35
C LEU A 96 3.97 0.87 -8.47
N SER A 97 4.49 -0.27 -8.93
CA SER A 97 5.45 -0.32 -10.04
C SER A 97 4.90 0.24 -11.36
N THR A 98 3.57 0.25 -11.53
CA THR A 98 2.90 0.78 -12.72
C THR A 98 2.89 2.31 -12.80
N PHE A 99 3.22 3.01 -11.71
CA PHE A 99 3.19 4.48 -11.68
C PHE A 99 4.38 5.11 -12.40
N SER A 100 5.45 4.33 -12.63
CA SER A 100 6.61 4.76 -13.39
C SER A 100 6.61 4.14 -14.80
N THR A 101 6.77 5.00 -15.80
CA THR A 101 7.00 4.63 -17.21
C THR A 101 8.48 4.69 -17.60
N ASN A 102 9.38 4.93 -16.62
CA ASN A 102 10.81 4.92 -16.85
C ASN A 102 11.29 3.51 -17.21
N ALA A 103 12.06 3.38 -18.30
CA ALA A 103 12.57 2.10 -18.79
C ALA A 103 13.50 1.37 -17.80
N HIS A 104 14.02 2.07 -16.80
CA HIS A 104 14.84 1.51 -15.73
C HIS A 104 14.02 1.07 -14.51
N THR A 105 12.71 1.31 -14.45
CA THR A 105 11.89 0.79 -13.34
C THR A 105 11.93 -0.73 -13.32
N LYS A 106 12.21 -1.29 -12.14
CA LYS A 106 12.40 -2.72 -11.92
C LYS A 106 11.55 -3.17 -10.74
N PHE A 107 10.68 -4.14 -10.97
CA PHE A 107 9.93 -4.84 -9.93
C PHE A 107 10.46 -6.27 -9.78
N VAL A 108 10.77 -6.68 -8.56
CA VAL A 108 11.27 -8.01 -8.22
C VAL A 108 10.33 -8.65 -7.20
N ARG A 109 9.80 -9.82 -7.52
CA ARG A 109 8.97 -10.63 -6.61
C ARG A 109 9.71 -11.93 -6.31
N TYR A 110 10.17 -12.08 -5.08
CA TYR A 110 10.84 -13.28 -4.60
C TYR A 110 9.82 -14.29 -4.06
N LYS A 111 10.17 -15.57 -4.14
CA LYS A 111 9.32 -16.63 -3.55
C LYS A 111 9.39 -16.65 -2.03
N THR A 112 10.56 -16.37 -1.48
CA THR A 112 10.88 -16.38 -0.06
C THR A 112 11.90 -15.28 0.17
N GLY A 113 11.62 -14.36 1.09
CA GLY A 113 12.46 -13.18 1.35
C GLY A 113 12.12 -12.43 2.63
N GLY A 114 10.99 -12.72 3.26
CA GLY A 114 10.53 -12.03 4.46
C GLY A 114 10.15 -10.57 4.21
N HIS A 115 10.05 -9.79 5.28
CA HIS A 115 9.58 -8.40 5.23
C HIS A 115 10.74 -7.39 5.26
N GLY A 116 10.80 -6.51 4.26
CA GLY A 116 11.65 -5.32 4.27
C GLY A 116 13.14 -5.65 4.27
N VAL A 117 13.84 -5.36 5.37
CA VAL A 117 15.30 -5.57 5.45
C VAL A 117 15.70 -7.04 5.57
N GLU A 118 14.77 -7.92 5.95
CA GLU A 118 14.97 -9.37 5.99
C GLU A 118 15.40 -9.91 4.62
N MET A 119 14.94 -9.25 3.55
CA MET A 119 15.28 -9.59 2.17
C MET A 119 16.79 -9.59 1.91
N PHE A 120 17.59 -8.77 2.62
CA PHE A 120 19.04 -8.77 2.43
C PHE A 120 19.72 -10.03 2.96
N ALA A 121 19.17 -10.62 4.03
CA ALA A 121 19.67 -11.89 4.54
C ALA A 121 19.23 -13.06 3.64
N ALA A 122 17.99 -13.02 3.14
CA ALA A 122 17.46 -14.03 2.22
C ALA A 122 18.08 -13.97 0.81
N HIS A 123 18.46 -12.77 0.35
CA HIS A 123 19.02 -12.48 -0.97
C HIS A 123 20.33 -11.67 -0.85
N PRO A 124 21.47 -12.34 -0.56
CA PRO A 124 22.76 -11.68 -0.42
C PRO A 124 23.23 -10.93 -1.69
N GLU A 125 22.67 -11.24 -2.85
CA GLU A 125 22.92 -10.55 -4.12
C GLU A 125 22.16 -9.21 -4.26
N LEU A 126 21.12 -8.99 -3.45
CA LEU A 126 20.24 -7.83 -3.56
C LEU A 126 20.97 -6.49 -3.37
N PRO A 127 21.89 -6.31 -2.38
CA PRO A 127 22.63 -5.06 -2.25
C PRO A 127 23.45 -4.71 -3.51
N ALA A 128 24.15 -5.69 -4.08
CA ALA A 128 24.92 -5.47 -5.32
C ALA A 128 23.99 -5.12 -6.49
N THR A 129 22.87 -5.82 -6.61
CA THR A 129 21.84 -5.55 -7.62
C THR A 129 21.28 -4.13 -7.52
N ILE A 130 21.05 -3.64 -6.30
CA ILE A 130 20.59 -2.26 -6.06
C ILE A 130 21.66 -1.26 -6.48
N VAL A 131 22.93 -1.47 -6.11
CA VAL A 131 24.04 -0.56 -6.48
C VAL A 131 24.22 -0.48 -8.00
N ASP A 132 24.18 -1.62 -8.68
CA ASP A 132 24.27 -1.68 -10.14
C ASP A 132 23.11 -0.92 -10.80
N TRP A 133 21.89 -1.13 -10.29
CA TRP A 133 20.70 -0.44 -10.77
C TRP A 133 20.78 1.08 -10.52
N VAL A 134 21.16 1.51 -9.32
CA VAL A 134 21.32 2.93 -8.96
C VAL A 134 22.30 3.60 -9.92
N THR A 135 23.44 2.95 -10.21
CA THR A 135 24.46 3.48 -11.12
C THR A 135 23.91 3.75 -12.52
N ILE A 136 22.97 2.93 -13.00
CA ILE A 136 22.29 3.13 -14.28
C ILE A 136 21.22 4.22 -14.17
N ALA A 137 20.33 4.12 -13.18
CA ALA A 137 19.17 4.98 -13.01
C ALA A 137 19.55 6.46 -12.90
N VAL A 138 20.59 6.79 -12.13
CA VAL A 138 21.02 8.19 -11.92
C VAL A 138 21.81 8.79 -13.08
N ARG A 139 22.37 7.97 -13.97
CA ARG A 139 23.13 8.43 -15.15
C ARG A 139 22.24 8.68 -16.37
N SER A 140 21.06 8.06 -16.39
CA SER A 140 20.09 8.16 -17.48
C SER A 140 18.68 8.48 -16.95
N PRO A 141 18.48 9.54 -16.15
CA PRO A 141 17.16 9.81 -15.56
C PRO A 141 16.10 10.20 -16.61
N ASN A 142 16.54 10.72 -17.76
CA ASN A 142 15.68 11.24 -18.83
C ASN A 142 15.67 10.33 -20.08
N VAL A 143 15.79 9.01 -19.92
CA VAL A 143 15.48 8.10 -21.04
C VAL A 143 14.05 8.37 -21.48
N ALA A 144 13.84 8.51 -22.79
CA ALA A 144 12.50 8.67 -23.35
C ALA A 144 11.57 7.61 -22.74
N THR A 145 10.46 8.05 -22.17
CA THR A 145 9.41 7.16 -21.62
C THR A 145 9.18 6.01 -22.58
N ALA A 146 9.10 4.77 -22.07
CA ALA A 146 8.71 3.67 -22.93
C ALA A 146 7.40 4.06 -23.65
N LYS A 147 7.41 4.04 -25.00
CA LYS A 147 6.24 4.35 -25.81
C LYS A 147 5.23 3.22 -25.64
N ASP A 148 4.35 3.44 -24.68
CA ASP A 148 2.95 3.01 -24.55
C ASP A 148 2.67 2.83 -23.05
N PRO A 149 1.62 3.45 -22.49
CA PRO A 149 1.19 3.10 -21.14
C PRO A 149 0.97 1.58 -21.11
N PRO A 150 1.53 0.86 -20.11
CA PRO A 150 1.32 -0.58 -20.04
C PRO A 150 -0.18 -0.83 -20.11
N ASN A 151 -0.60 -1.75 -20.98
CA ASN A 151 -1.99 -2.14 -21.18
C ASN A 151 -2.64 -2.36 -19.80
N VAL A 152 -3.35 -1.34 -19.31
CA VAL A 152 -3.66 -1.21 -17.88
C VAL A 152 -4.65 -2.32 -17.55
N SER A 153 -4.26 -3.26 -16.68
CA SER A 153 -5.13 -4.39 -16.34
C SER A 153 -6.43 -3.87 -15.71
N PRO A 154 -7.56 -4.60 -15.83
CA PRO A 154 -8.78 -4.27 -15.09
C PRO A 154 -8.57 -4.01 -13.60
N GLU A 155 -7.65 -4.77 -12.99
CA GLU A 155 -7.19 -4.57 -11.60
C GLU A 155 -6.59 -3.18 -11.41
N THR A 156 -5.56 -2.82 -12.18
CA THR A 156 -4.91 -1.50 -12.07
C THR A 156 -5.87 -0.36 -12.37
N GLN A 157 -6.74 -0.50 -13.38
CA GLN A 157 -7.77 0.51 -13.69
C GLN A 157 -8.71 0.75 -12.51
N PHE A 158 -9.13 -0.32 -11.84
CA PHE A 158 -9.99 -0.24 -10.66
C PHE A 158 -9.26 0.41 -9.49
N LEU A 159 -8.05 -0.04 -9.15
CA LEU A 159 -7.27 0.51 -8.02
C LEU A 159 -6.94 2.00 -8.24
N ASP A 160 -6.55 2.39 -9.45
CA ASP A 160 -6.30 3.79 -9.80
C ASP A 160 -7.54 4.67 -9.68
N SER A 161 -8.73 4.10 -9.92
CA SER A 161 -9.99 4.82 -9.79
C SER A 161 -10.36 5.08 -8.33
N LEU A 162 -9.93 4.24 -7.38
CA LEU A 162 -10.22 4.44 -5.95
C LEU A 162 -9.49 5.65 -5.38
N ASP A 163 -8.26 5.90 -5.83
CA ASP A 163 -7.44 7.05 -5.40
C ASP A 163 -7.93 8.39 -5.97
N GLN A 164 -8.89 8.40 -6.92
CA GLN A 164 -9.44 9.65 -7.45
C GLN A 164 -10.28 10.37 -6.37
N PRO A 165 -10.15 11.71 -6.22
CA PRO A 165 -10.86 12.45 -5.17
C PRO A 165 -12.36 12.18 -5.14
N GLY A 166 -12.85 11.60 -4.04
CA GLY A 166 -14.26 11.27 -3.81
C GLY A 166 -14.80 10.10 -4.62
N ALA A 167 -14.02 9.48 -5.50
CA ALA A 167 -14.46 8.38 -6.35
C ALA A 167 -14.68 7.08 -5.56
N ALA A 168 -13.89 6.86 -4.51
CA ALA A 168 -14.00 5.69 -3.63
C ALA A 168 -15.41 5.46 -3.06
N ALA A 169 -16.21 6.52 -2.86
CA ALA A 169 -17.61 6.41 -2.44
C ALA A 169 -18.48 5.57 -3.42
N ASN A 170 -18.01 5.37 -4.66
CA ASN A 170 -18.64 4.57 -5.70
C ASN A 170 -17.86 3.27 -6.01
N ALA A 171 -17.07 2.73 -5.07
CA ALA A 171 -16.19 1.57 -5.28
C ALA A 171 -16.85 0.40 -6.04
N ALA A 172 -18.08 0.02 -5.71
CA ALA A 172 -18.79 -1.07 -6.41
C ALA A 172 -19.07 -0.76 -7.89
N HIS A 173 -19.39 0.49 -8.22
CA HIS A 173 -19.57 0.92 -9.61
C HIS A 173 -18.24 0.92 -10.37
N LEU A 174 -17.17 1.40 -9.74
CA LEU A 174 -15.83 1.38 -10.31
C LEU A 174 -15.36 -0.05 -10.60
N TYR A 175 -15.60 -0.98 -9.67
CA TYR A 175 -15.29 -2.39 -9.84
C TYR A 175 -16.07 -3.00 -11.02
N ALA A 176 -17.37 -2.72 -11.12
CA ALA A 176 -18.21 -3.16 -12.23
C ALA A 176 -17.76 -2.56 -13.57
N ALA A 177 -17.37 -1.28 -13.61
CA ALA A 177 -16.87 -0.61 -14.80
C ALA A 177 -15.55 -1.25 -15.29
N ALA A 178 -14.61 -1.49 -14.38
CA ALA A 178 -13.34 -2.13 -14.68
C ALA A 178 -13.51 -3.59 -15.14
N SER A 179 -14.55 -4.28 -14.67
CA SER A 179 -14.89 -5.64 -15.10
C SER A 179 -15.18 -5.73 -16.61
N GLY A 180 -15.73 -4.67 -17.21
CA GLY A 180 -16.11 -4.64 -18.62
C GLY A 180 -17.01 -5.83 -19.00
N LYS A 181 -16.55 -6.67 -19.94
CA LYS A 181 -17.25 -7.90 -20.35
C LYS A 181 -16.83 -9.15 -19.56
N ASN A 182 -15.86 -9.05 -18.65
CA ASN A 182 -15.40 -10.17 -17.85
C ASN A 182 -16.40 -10.44 -16.71
N PRO A 183 -17.11 -11.58 -16.70
CA PRO A 183 -18.09 -11.90 -15.67
C PRO A 183 -17.48 -12.10 -14.28
N ASN A 184 -16.17 -12.37 -14.20
CA ASN A 184 -15.46 -12.59 -12.94
C ASN A 184 -14.87 -11.30 -12.35
N GLY A 185 -14.94 -10.18 -13.08
CA GLY A 185 -14.39 -8.88 -12.68
C GLY A 185 -12.87 -8.84 -12.52
N PRO A 186 -12.32 -7.71 -12.03
CA PRO A 186 -10.93 -7.61 -11.62
C PRO A 186 -10.57 -8.59 -10.50
N VAL A 187 -9.44 -9.28 -10.63
CA VAL A 187 -8.92 -10.11 -9.52
C VAL A 187 -8.20 -9.19 -8.55
N VAL A 188 -8.86 -8.81 -7.46
CA VAL A 188 -8.31 -7.96 -6.40
C VAL A 188 -8.48 -8.70 -5.08
N SER A 189 -7.40 -8.88 -4.33
CA SER A 189 -7.46 -9.65 -3.09
C SER A 189 -8.20 -8.93 -1.97
N GLU A 190 -8.75 -9.71 -1.03
CA GLU A 190 -9.36 -9.24 0.21
C GLU A 190 -8.45 -8.27 0.96
N LEU A 191 -7.15 -8.61 1.01
CA LEU A 191 -6.11 -7.87 1.72
C LEU A 191 -5.84 -6.50 1.08
N VAL A 192 -5.78 -6.42 -0.25
CA VAL A 192 -5.59 -5.16 -0.98
C VAL A 192 -6.77 -4.21 -0.74
N LEU A 193 -8.00 -4.70 -0.87
CA LEU A 193 -9.19 -3.89 -0.58
C LEU A 193 -9.26 -3.46 0.88
N ASN A 194 -8.85 -4.34 1.79
CA ASN A 194 -8.80 -4.03 3.22
C ASN A 194 -7.80 -2.89 3.48
N ARG A 195 -6.57 -3.00 2.94
CA ARG A 195 -5.53 -1.97 3.08
C ARG A 195 -6.00 -0.61 2.55
N LEU A 196 -6.52 -0.56 1.32
CA LEU A 196 -7.03 0.69 0.73
C LEU A 196 -8.24 1.26 1.50
N GLY A 197 -9.11 0.40 2.05
CA GLY A 197 -10.19 0.84 2.93
C GLY A 197 -9.68 1.56 4.18
N TYR A 198 -8.61 1.03 4.79
CA TYR A 198 -7.96 1.68 5.93
C TYR A 198 -7.17 2.93 5.55
N ASP A 199 -6.51 2.97 4.39
CA ASP A 199 -5.84 4.18 3.89
C ASP A 199 -6.85 5.34 3.80
N HIS A 200 -7.99 5.14 3.11
CA HIS A 200 -9.06 6.15 3.04
C HIS A 200 -9.60 6.53 4.42
N LEU A 201 -9.67 5.57 5.35
CA LEU A 201 -10.14 5.85 6.70
C LEU A 201 -9.16 6.74 7.48
N GLN A 202 -7.85 6.48 7.34
CA GLN A 202 -6.77 7.28 7.93
C GLN A 202 -6.72 8.69 7.35
N ASP A 203 -6.98 8.82 6.04
CA ASP A 203 -7.09 10.11 5.35
C ASP A 203 -8.38 10.88 5.68
N GLY A 204 -9.28 10.28 6.45
CA GLY A 204 -10.54 10.88 6.88
C GLY A 204 -11.68 10.77 5.87
N ASP A 205 -11.46 10.11 4.72
CA ASP A 205 -12.50 9.74 3.75
C ASP A 205 -13.30 8.52 4.24
N LYS A 206 -14.09 8.75 5.28
CA LYS A 206 -14.93 7.71 5.91
C LYS A 206 -15.93 7.10 4.91
N LYS A 207 -16.44 7.90 3.98
CA LYS A 207 -17.43 7.43 2.99
C LYS A 207 -16.78 6.53 1.94
N GLY A 208 -15.59 6.89 1.45
CA GLY A 208 -14.79 6.04 0.58
C GLY A 208 -14.37 4.74 1.27
N ALA A 209 -13.86 4.84 2.51
CA ALA A 209 -13.49 3.68 3.32
C ALA A 209 -14.65 2.69 3.48
N ILE A 210 -15.84 3.17 3.87
CA ILE A 210 -17.06 2.34 3.97
C ILE A 210 -17.39 1.69 2.63
N ALA A 211 -17.35 2.44 1.52
CA ALA A 211 -17.70 1.90 0.20
C ALA A 211 -16.72 0.82 -0.26
N ILE A 212 -15.40 1.01 -0.06
CA ILE A 212 -14.36 0.02 -0.37
C ILE A 212 -14.54 -1.22 0.50
N LEU A 213 -14.72 -1.08 1.81
CA LEU A 213 -14.85 -2.21 2.73
C LEU A 213 -16.18 -2.95 2.56
N LYS A 214 -17.25 -2.28 2.15
CA LYS A 214 -18.50 -2.94 1.71
C LYS A 214 -18.29 -3.77 0.45
N LEU A 215 -17.56 -3.25 -0.54
CA LEU A 215 -17.19 -4.02 -1.72
C LEU A 215 -16.37 -5.25 -1.29
N ASN A 216 -15.40 -5.09 -0.39
CA ASN A 216 -14.61 -6.19 0.14
C ASN A 216 -15.49 -7.28 0.77
N ALA A 217 -16.42 -6.89 1.66
CA ALA A 217 -17.38 -7.81 2.27
C ALA A 217 -18.29 -8.52 1.25
N SER A 218 -18.63 -7.87 0.14
CA SER A 218 -19.43 -8.47 -0.93
C SER A 218 -18.66 -9.52 -1.74
N LEU A 219 -17.35 -9.32 -1.95
CA LEU A 219 -16.49 -10.23 -2.70
C LEU A 219 -16.01 -11.40 -1.82
N TYR A 220 -15.89 -11.18 -0.51
CA TYR A 220 -15.37 -12.16 0.45
C TYR A 220 -16.33 -12.38 1.64
N PRO A 221 -17.59 -12.78 1.41
CA PRO A 221 -18.65 -12.76 2.43
C PRO A 221 -18.45 -13.73 3.61
N ASN A 222 -17.48 -14.64 3.53
CA ASN A 222 -17.16 -15.62 4.58
C ASN A 222 -15.91 -15.23 5.38
N SER A 223 -15.18 -14.18 4.98
CA SER A 223 -14.03 -13.70 5.74
C SER A 223 -14.52 -12.97 7.00
N PRO A 224 -14.04 -13.30 8.21
CA PRO A 224 -14.37 -12.49 9.38
C PRO A 224 -13.70 -11.10 9.34
N ASN A 225 -12.53 -10.99 8.70
CA ASN A 225 -11.74 -9.76 8.61
C ASN A 225 -12.53 -8.63 7.92
N VAL A 226 -13.23 -8.93 6.82
CA VAL A 226 -13.96 -7.90 6.06
C VAL A 226 -15.10 -7.26 6.85
N TYR A 227 -15.75 -8.01 7.75
CA TYR A 227 -16.78 -7.46 8.62
C TYR A 227 -16.17 -6.71 9.80
N ASP A 228 -15.06 -7.20 10.37
CA ASP A 228 -14.39 -6.44 11.42
C ASP A 228 -13.95 -5.06 10.92
N SER A 229 -13.25 -5.01 9.79
CA SER A 229 -12.79 -3.76 9.16
C SER A 229 -13.95 -2.85 8.74
N LEU A 230 -15.01 -3.40 8.16
CA LEU A 230 -16.20 -2.61 7.84
C LEU A 230 -16.85 -2.03 9.11
N GLY A 231 -16.81 -2.78 10.22
CA GLY A 231 -17.21 -2.29 11.54
C GLY A 231 -16.39 -1.10 12.02
N ASP A 232 -15.08 -1.08 11.80
CA ASP A 232 -14.21 0.07 12.15
C ASP A 232 -14.56 1.32 11.35
N ALA A 233 -14.77 1.18 10.04
CA ALA A 233 -15.18 2.29 9.20
C ALA A 233 -16.55 2.86 9.60
N TYR A 234 -17.53 2.00 9.91
CA TYR A 234 -18.81 2.46 10.45
C TYR A 234 -18.69 3.14 11.81
N LEU A 235 -17.86 2.62 12.71
CA LEU A 235 -17.63 3.22 14.02
C LEU A 235 -17.02 4.62 13.89
N ALA A 236 -16.00 4.76 13.04
CA ALA A 236 -15.35 6.04 12.75
C ALA A 236 -16.31 7.08 12.14
N ASP A 237 -17.29 6.63 11.35
CA ASP A 237 -18.36 7.46 10.77
C ASP A 237 -19.52 7.72 11.76
N GLY A 238 -19.49 7.14 12.96
CA GLY A 238 -20.51 7.31 14.00
C GLY A 238 -21.76 6.43 13.81
N GLN A 239 -21.73 5.49 12.88
CA GLN A 239 -22.83 4.55 12.61
C GLN A 239 -22.77 3.35 13.57
N ASN A 240 -23.01 3.62 14.85
CA ASN A 240 -22.80 2.68 15.95
C ASN A 240 -23.56 1.35 15.83
N ASP A 241 -24.80 1.36 15.34
CA ASP A 241 -25.58 0.12 15.20
C ASP A 241 -25.04 -0.77 14.09
N LEU A 242 -24.59 -0.19 12.97
CA LEU A 242 -23.94 -0.93 11.89
C LEU A 242 -22.57 -1.45 12.32
N ALA A 243 -21.79 -0.66 13.07
CA ALA A 243 -20.53 -1.13 13.65
C ALA A 243 -20.75 -2.34 14.57
N ARG A 244 -21.79 -2.30 15.43
CA ARG A 244 -22.16 -3.42 16.32
C ARG A 244 -22.55 -4.68 15.53
N GLN A 245 -23.39 -4.53 14.52
CA GLN A 245 -23.83 -5.65 13.67
C GLN A 245 -22.64 -6.33 12.97
N ASN A 246 -21.72 -5.54 12.44
CA ASN A 246 -20.54 -6.06 11.74
C ASN A 246 -19.55 -6.76 12.69
N ALA A 247 -19.32 -6.20 13.88
CA ALA A 247 -18.49 -6.84 14.91
C ALA A 247 -19.07 -8.20 15.35
N GLN A 248 -20.39 -8.29 15.56
CA GLN A 248 -21.07 -9.55 15.86
C GLN A 248 -20.92 -10.56 14.73
N LYS A 249 -21.03 -10.10 13.47
CA LYS A 249 -20.87 -10.97 12.31
C LYS A 249 -19.44 -11.51 12.17
N ALA A 250 -18.42 -10.68 12.43
CA ALA A 250 -17.03 -11.12 12.46
C ALA A 250 -16.81 -12.24 13.48
N ILE A 251 -17.33 -12.10 14.70
CA ILE A 251 -17.25 -13.13 15.76
C ILE A 251 -17.98 -14.42 15.35
N GLU A 252 -19.17 -14.31 14.75
CA GLU A 252 -19.91 -15.46 14.24
C GLU A 252 -19.10 -16.24 13.19
N LEU A 253 -18.49 -15.53 12.23
CA LEU A 253 -17.73 -16.15 11.15
C LEU A 253 -16.40 -16.76 11.63
N LEU A 254 -15.77 -16.18 12.65
CA LEU A 254 -14.55 -16.73 13.25
C LEU A 254 -14.73 -18.15 13.80
N ALA A 255 -15.95 -18.55 14.18
CA ALA A 255 -16.23 -19.91 14.64
C ALA A 255 -16.05 -20.98 13.54
N HIS A 256 -16.11 -20.55 12.27
CA HIS A 256 -16.03 -21.42 11.10
C HIS A 256 -14.80 -21.12 10.22
N ASP A 257 -14.00 -20.13 10.59
CA ASP A 257 -12.83 -19.74 9.82
C ASP A 257 -11.67 -20.72 10.01
N THR A 258 -11.26 -21.32 8.89
CA THR A 258 -10.13 -22.23 8.75
C THR A 258 -9.06 -21.69 7.79
N THR A 259 -9.27 -20.49 7.24
CA THR A 259 -8.37 -19.87 6.27
C THR A 259 -7.26 -19.10 6.98
N ASP A 260 -7.61 -18.33 8.01
CA ASP A 260 -6.62 -17.50 8.70
C ASP A 260 -5.82 -18.26 9.78
N PRO A 261 -4.53 -17.94 9.95
CA PRO A 261 -3.74 -18.41 11.07
C PRO A 261 -4.37 -18.05 12.42
N GLU A 262 -4.09 -18.84 13.46
CA GLU A 262 -4.68 -18.66 14.79
C GLU A 262 -4.45 -17.25 15.35
N ASP A 263 -3.25 -16.70 15.21
CA ASP A 263 -2.92 -15.35 15.67
C ASP A 263 -3.74 -14.26 14.95
N ARG A 264 -3.95 -14.40 13.63
CA ARG A 264 -4.80 -13.48 12.86
C ARG A 264 -6.26 -13.57 13.31
N ARG A 265 -6.79 -14.80 13.48
CA ARG A 265 -8.15 -15.01 14.01
C ARG A 265 -8.34 -14.42 15.40
N LYS A 266 -7.32 -14.54 16.26
CA LYS A 266 -7.33 -13.92 17.59
C LYS A 266 -7.34 -12.40 17.50
N GLY A 267 -6.50 -11.79 16.64
CA GLY A 267 -6.49 -10.35 16.43
C GLY A 267 -7.85 -9.79 15.97
N ILE A 268 -8.50 -10.47 15.03
CA ILE A 268 -9.85 -10.10 14.56
C ILE A 268 -10.88 -10.22 15.70
N ARG A 269 -10.79 -11.28 16.52
CA ARG A 269 -11.68 -11.46 17.68
C ARG A 269 -11.52 -10.33 18.69
N ASP A 270 -10.28 -10.07 19.09
CA ASP A 270 -9.96 -9.06 20.10
C ASP A 270 -10.42 -7.66 19.64
N SER A 271 -10.21 -7.34 18.36
CA SER A 271 -10.71 -6.11 17.71
C SER A 271 -12.24 -5.99 17.78
N ALA A 272 -12.96 -7.04 17.33
CA ALA A 272 -14.42 -7.05 17.32
C ALA A 272 -15.03 -6.98 18.73
N GLU A 273 -14.46 -7.70 19.71
CA GLU A 273 -14.90 -7.67 21.10
C GLU A 273 -14.66 -6.29 21.75
N GLN A 274 -13.51 -5.67 21.48
CA GLN A 274 -13.21 -4.31 21.93
C GLN A 274 -14.23 -3.31 21.38
N LYS A 275 -14.58 -3.43 20.09
CA LYS A 275 -15.59 -2.61 19.41
C LYS A 275 -16.97 -2.75 20.08
N LEU A 276 -17.39 -3.98 20.40
CA LEU A 276 -18.65 -4.22 21.12
C LEU A 276 -18.63 -3.66 22.55
N LYS A 277 -17.51 -3.79 23.26
CA LYS A 277 -17.32 -3.20 24.58
C LYS A 277 -17.44 -1.69 24.55
N GLN A 278 -16.77 -1.02 23.59
CA GLN A 278 -16.88 0.42 23.40
C GLN A 278 -18.33 0.87 23.14
N LEU A 279 -19.08 0.11 22.35
CA LEU A 279 -20.46 0.41 21.95
C LEU A 279 -21.54 0.06 23.00
N SER A 280 -21.14 -0.51 24.14
CA SER A 280 -22.03 -0.88 25.25
C SER A 280 -21.91 0.04 26.47
N GLN A 281 -20.89 0.91 26.51
CA GLN A 281 -20.75 1.89 27.57
C GLN A 281 -21.72 3.07 27.36
N PRO A 282 -22.41 3.56 28.41
CA PRO A 282 -23.22 4.77 28.30
C PRO A 282 -22.32 5.97 27.96
N ARG A 283 -22.79 6.81 27.02
CA ARG A 283 -22.11 8.06 26.62
C ARG A 283 -22.15 9.12 27.71
#